data_AF-H0SH32-F1
#
_entry.id   AF-H0SH32-F1
#
_cell.length_a   1.000
_cell.length_b   1.000
_cell.length_c   1.000
_cell.angle_alpha   90.00
_cell.angle_beta   90.00
_cell.angle_gamma   90.00
#
_symmetry.space_group_name_H-M   'P 1'
#
loop_
_entity.id
_entity.type
_entity.pdbx_description
1 polymer ?
#
loop_
_entity_poly.entity_id
_entity_poly.type
_entity_poly.pdbx_seq_one_letter_code
_entity_poly.pdbx_strand_id
1 'polypeptide(L)'
;MDLFSFIDCANRTQSLSDLFDLLVGSAADEGFGEVAYGAVNYEETERLAEHPMPAIALNFPLEWRKHYFERKYYEIDPVVRRAASHSKPFMWDQLLKQRRLQAGERLVIHESRDAGLKHGVSVPLFGPSGRIAVLSFASRFDDADPVRQIRRLHALACQFHVAFGELSRPAVDNKAITLSQRERECLRWTAEGKTSWDIGIILKISENTINFHIKKVMRKLQTTSRTVAVVKAIKLGLIEIPGLSDSSLPEWTEAAD
;
A
#
# COMPACT_ATOMS: atom_id res chain seq x y z
N MET A 1 25.78 2.15 6.29
CA MET A 1 25.74 2.08 4.81
C MET A 1 25.09 3.33 4.25
N ASP A 2 25.66 3.99 3.23
CA ASP A 2 25.00 5.12 2.57
C ASP A 2 23.80 4.68 1.71
N LEU A 3 22.96 5.62 1.28
CA LEU A 3 21.73 5.31 0.55
C LEU A 3 21.97 4.71 -0.83
N PHE A 4 23.02 5.12 -1.55
CA PHE A 4 23.32 4.57 -2.88
C PHE A 4 23.78 3.12 -2.78
N SER A 5 24.67 2.85 -1.81
CA SER A 5 25.08 1.49 -1.50
C SER A 5 23.90 0.59 -1.13
N PHE A 6 22.93 1.10 -0.35
CA PHE A 6 21.71 0.37 -0.05
C PHE A 6 20.90 0.03 -1.30
N ILE A 7 20.70 1.00 -2.21
CA ILE A 7 19.96 0.80 -3.47
C ILE A 7 20.64 -0.29 -4.30
N ASP A 8 21.95 -0.22 -4.49
CA ASP A 8 22.72 -1.19 -5.27
C ASP A 8 22.63 -2.60 -4.68
N CYS A 9 22.79 -2.73 -3.36
CA CYS A 9 22.68 -4.02 -2.67
C CYS A 9 21.24 -4.57 -2.74
N ALA A 10 20.23 -3.73 -2.52
CA ALA A 10 18.82 -4.11 -2.57
C ALA A 10 18.39 -4.59 -3.96
N ASN A 11 18.96 -4.04 -5.03
CA ASN A 11 18.66 -4.47 -6.41
C ASN A 11 19.40 -5.75 -6.83
N ARG A 12 20.49 -6.10 -6.14
CA ARG A 12 21.31 -7.29 -6.48
C ARG A 12 20.91 -8.53 -5.69
N THR A 13 20.37 -8.35 -4.49
CA THR A 13 19.94 -9.48 -3.66
C THR A 13 18.90 -10.33 -4.37
N GLN A 14 18.95 -11.64 -4.15
CA GLN A 14 18.02 -12.63 -4.70
C GLN A 14 17.18 -13.30 -3.60
N SER A 15 17.33 -12.83 -2.36
CA SER A 15 16.69 -13.37 -1.15
C SER A 15 15.91 -12.26 -0.48
N LEU A 16 14.63 -12.51 -0.23
CA LEU A 16 13.81 -11.59 0.56
C LEU A 16 14.38 -11.42 1.98
N SER A 17 14.98 -12.48 2.55
CA SER A 17 15.54 -12.44 3.91
C SER A 17 16.72 -11.49 3.96
N ASP A 18 17.64 -11.64 3.01
CA ASP A 18 18.84 -10.81 2.89
C ASP A 18 18.44 -9.35 2.60
N LEU A 19 17.39 -9.13 1.81
CA LEU A 19 16.84 -7.79 1.57
C LEU A 19 16.32 -7.15 2.87
N PHE A 20 15.63 -7.93 3.71
CA PHE A 20 15.11 -7.44 4.99
C PHE A 20 16.24 -7.19 6.00
N ASP A 21 17.22 -8.07 6.09
CA ASP A 21 18.39 -7.90 6.95
C ASP A 21 19.22 -6.67 6.54
N LEU A 22 19.36 -6.42 5.22
CA LEU A 22 20.00 -5.22 4.69
C LEU A 22 19.25 -3.94 5.13
N LEU A 23 17.92 -3.96 5.08
CA LEU A 23 17.09 -2.85 5.56
C LEU A 23 17.25 -2.62 7.06
N VAL A 24 17.18 -3.70 7.86
CA VAL A 24 17.35 -3.66 9.31
C VAL A 24 18.71 -3.05 9.67
N GLY A 25 19.79 -3.52 9.05
CA GLY A 25 21.14 -2.98 9.28
C GLY A 25 21.24 -1.50 8.92
N SER A 26 20.70 -1.11 7.76
CA SER A 26 20.73 0.28 7.30
C SER A 26 19.88 1.21 8.17
N ALA A 27 18.76 0.73 8.71
CA ALA A 27 17.93 1.49 9.65
C ALA A 27 18.54 1.52 11.06
N ALA A 28 19.27 0.48 11.47
CA ALA A 28 19.99 0.44 12.74
C ALA A 28 21.13 1.48 12.78
N ASP A 29 21.83 1.72 11.65
CA ASP A 29 22.81 2.80 11.52
C ASP A 29 22.20 4.20 11.78
N GLU A 30 20.88 4.34 11.60
CA GLU A 30 20.10 5.55 11.88
C GLU A 30 19.48 5.56 13.28
N GLY A 31 19.70 4.50 14.08
CA GLY A 31 19.13 4.33 15.41
C GLY A 31 17.72 3.70 15.46
N PHE A 32 17.22 3.21 14.32
CA PHE A 32 15.86 2.66 14.18
C PHE A 32 15.86 1.21 13.65
N GLY A 33 16.62 0.33 14.32
CA GLY A 33 16.81 -1.06 13.90
C GLY A 33 15.64 -2.02 14.15
N GLU A 34 14.57 -1.58 14.84
CA GLU A 34 13.35 -2.36 15.00
C GLU A 34 12.44 -2.06 13.80
N VAL A 35 12.21 -3.03 12.93
CA VAL A 35 11.54 -2.87 11.64
C VAL A 35 10.38 -3.85 11.51
N ALA A 36 9.26 -3.36 10.97
CA ALA A 36 8.12 -4.17 10.56
C ALA A 36 7.58 -3.71 9.20
N TYR A 37 7.34 -4.67 8.32
CA TYR A 37 6.72 -4.48 7.01
C TYR A 37 5.47 -5.37 6.92
N GLY A 38 4.33 -4.76 6.57
CA GLY A 38 3.04 -5.45 6.55
C GLY A 38 2.09 -4.94 5.48
N ALA A 39 1.18 -5.82 5.04
CA ALA A 39 0.14 -5.51 4.07
C ALA A 39 -1.10 -4.92 4.76
N VAL A 40 -1.68 -3.84 4.22
CA VAL A 40 -2.85 -3.19 4.84
C VAL A 40 -4.16 -3.68 4.23
N ASN A 41 -4.22 -3.84 2.90
CA ASN A 41 -5.47 -4.11 2.18
C ASN A 41 -5.38 -5.26 1.17
N TYR A 42 -4.37 -6.11 1.32
CA TYR A 42 -4.12 -7.25 0.44
C TYR A 42 -3.47 -8.39 1.21
N GLU A 43 -3.52 -9.59 0.64
CA GLU A 43 -2.81 -10.75 1.16
C GLU A 43 -1.51 -10.92 0.37
N GLU A 44 -0.39 -11.03 1.08
CA GLU A 44 0.92 -11.35 0.50
C GLU A 44 1.23 -12.81 0.75
N THR A 45 1.46 -13.57 -0.31
CA THR A 45 1.75 -15.01 -0.21
C THR A 45 3.22 -15.27 0.11
N GLU A 46 4.11 -14.42 -0.41
CA GLU A 46 5.54 -14.47 -0.16
C GLU A 46 5.88 -13.77 1.16
N ARG A 47 6.07 -14.55 2.24
CA ARG A 47 6.35 -14.04 3.59
C ARG A 47 7.67 -14.58 4.11
N LEU A 48 8.40 -13.76 4.86
CA LEU A 48 9.73 -14.10 5.36
C LEU A 48 9.73 -15.10 6.51
N ALA A 49 8.61 -15.22 7.21
CA ALA A 49 8.43 -16.18 8.29
C ALA A 49 6.95 -16.54 8.44
N GLU A 50 6.66 -17.50 9.33
CA GLU A 50 5.30 -17.89 9.76
C GLU A 50 4.64 -16.80 10.65
N HIS A 51 4.76 -15.53 10.26
CA HIS A 51 4.08 -14.45 10.96
C HIS A 51 2.58 -14.46 10.62
N PRO A 52 1.71 -14.22 11.62
CA PRO A 52 0.29 -14.03 11.34
C PRO A 52 0.08 -12.80 10.46
N MET A 53 -0.94 -12.85 9.60
CA MET A 53 -1.38 -11.66 8.87
C MET A 53 -1.73 -10.54 9.86
N PRO A 54 -1.45 -9.25 9.55
CA PRO A 54 -0.97 -8.70 8.27
C PRO A 54 0.55 -8.65 8.07
N ALA A 55 1.36 -9.22 8.96
CA ALA A 55 2.80 -9.09 8.89
C ALA A 55 3.41 -9.89 7.73
N ILE A 56 4.31 -9.25 6.99
CA ILE A 56 5.12 -9.86 5.94
C ILE A 56 6.53 -10.17 6.48
N ALA A 57 7.13 -9.19 7.15
CA ALA A 57 8.46 -9.27 7.75
C ALA A 57 8.53 -8.40 9.00
N LEU A 58 9.07 -8.89 10.11
CA LEU A 58 9.33 -8.06 11.30
C LEU A 58 10.39 -8.65 12.22
N ASN A 59 11.15 -7.77 12.88
CA ASN A 59 12.12 -8.14 13.91
C ASN A 59 11.81 -7.56 15.31
N PHE A 60 10.63 -6.93 15.50
CA PHE A 60 10.20 -6.41 16.80
C PHE A 60 10.37 -7.41 17.95
N PRO A 61 10.50 -6.96 19.22
CA PRO A 61 10.71 -7.84 20.37
C PRO A 61 9.70 -8.99 20.40
N LEU A 62 10.19 -10.22 20.61
CA LEU A 62 9.35 -11.43 20.51
C LEU A 62 8.11 -11.38 21.41
N GLU A 63 8.27 -10.91 22.65
CA GLU A 63 7.15 -10.81 23.60
C GLU A 63 6.12 -9.76 23.15
N TRP A 64 6.57 -8.64 22.56
CA TRP A 64 5.66 -7.68 21.95
C TRP A 64 4.88 -8.29 20.79
N ARG A 65 5.56 -9.05 19.91
CA ARG A 65 4.90 -9.72 18.77
C ARG A 65 3.79 -10.64 19.24
N LYS A 66 4.07 -11.54 20.19
CA LYS A 66 3.07 -12.46 20.76
C LYS A 66 1.87 -11.69 21.30
N HIS A 67 2.12 -10.72 22.18
CA HIS A 67 1.08 -9.90 22.80
C HIS A 67 0.22 -9.14 21.77
N TYR A 68 0.86 -8.54 20.76
CA TYR A 68 0.19 -7.80 19.70
C TYR A 68 -0.79 -8.67 18.91
N PHE A 69 -0.39 -9.89 18.54
CA PHE A 69 -1.23 -10.81 17.79
C PHE A 69 -2.31 -11.48 18.65
N GLU A 70 -1.98 -11.89 19.89
CA GLU A 70 -2.95 -12.47 20.83
C GLU A 70 -4.09 -11.49 21.14
N ARG A 71 -3.78 -10.20 21.28
CA ARG A 71 -4.78 -9.14 21.51
C ARG A 71 -5.40 -8.58 20.24
N LYS A 72 -5.04 -9.12 19.06
CA LYS A 72 -5.53 -8.67 17.76
C LYS A 72 -5.34 -7.17 17.52
N TYR A 73 -4.21 -6.63 17.97
CA TYR A 73 -3.94 -5.20 17.85
C TYR A 73 -3.89 -4.71 16.41
N TYR A 74 -3.60 -5.56 15.43
CA TYR A 74 -3.70 -5.22 14.00
C TYR A 74 -5.10 -4.68 13.60
N GLU A 75 -6.18 -5.03 14.30
CA GLU A 75 -7.52 -4.52 14.03
C GLU A 75 -7.72 -3.08 14.49
N ILE A 76 -6.99 -2.67 15.54
CA ILE A 76 -7.15 -1.37 16.21
C ILE A 76 -5.92 -0.47 16.11
N ASP A 77 -4.80 -0.97 15.58
CA ASP A 77 -3.54 -0.25 15.53
C ASP A 77 -3.69 1.05 14.74
N PRO A 78 -3.48 2.21 15.37
CA PRO A 78 -3.62 3.48 14.69
C PRO A 78 -2.64 3.67 13.54
N VAL A 79 -1.46 3.04 13.57
CA VAL A 79 -0.46 3.07 12.51
C VAL A 79 -1.01 2.38 11.26
N VAL A 80 -1.56 1.16 11.42
CA VAL A 80 -2.12 0.37 10.32
C VAL A 80 -3.37 1.06 9.76
N ARG A 81 -4.30 1.46 10.63
CA ARG A 81 -5.56 2.12 10.22
C ARG A 81 -5.35 3.43 9.48
N ARG A 82 -4.30 4.17 9.82
CA ARG A 82 -4.01 5.50 9.24
C ARG A 82 -3.04 5.44 8.08
N ALA A 83 -2.41 4.30 7.78
CA ALA A 83 -1.50 4.18 6.65
C ALA A 83 -2.17 4.57 5.32
N ALA A 84 -3.41 4.13 5.08
CA ALA A 84 -4.14 4.43 3.85
C ALA A 84 -4.57 5.90 3.71
N SER A 85 -4.57 6.67 4.81
CA SER A 85 -4.97 8.09 4.81
C SER A 85 -3.79 9.07 4.86
N HIS A 86 -2.56 8.58 4.94
CA HIS A 86 -1.35 9.39 4.94
C HIS A 86 -0.57 9.16 3.63
N SER A 87 -0.18 10.25 2.97
CA SER A 87 0.67 10.21 1.77
C SER A 87 2.16 10.43 2.08
N LYS A 88 2.52 10.60 3.36
CA LYS A 88 3.86 10.91 3.85
C LYS A 88 4.18 10.09 5.09
N PRO A 89 5.47 9.87 5.40
CA PRO A 89 5.89 9.30 6.67
C PRO A 89 5.30 10.08 7.85
N PHE A 90 4.92 9.36 8.91
CA PHE A 90 4.38 9.95 10.13
C PHE A 90 5.02 9.31 11.37
N MET A 91 5.14 10.09 12.44
CA MET A 91 5.74 9.64 13.69
C MET A 91 4.67 9.20 14.69
N TRP A 92 4.94 8.13 15.45
CA TRP A 92 4.01 7.59 16.43
C TRP A 92 3.70 8.60 17.54
N ASP A 93 4.69 9.39 17.95
CA ASP A 93 4.52 10.43 18.97
C ASP A 93 3.63 11.58 18.50
N GLN A 94 3.61 11.85 17.19
CA GLN A 94 2.70 12.83 16.62
C GLN A 94 1.27 12.29 16.60
N LEU A 95 1.08 10.98 16.37
CA LEU A 95 -0.24 10.36 16.48
C LEU A 95 -0.81 10.52 17.89
N LEU A 96 -0.01 10.25 18.94
CA LEU A 96 -0.45 10.40 20.34
C LEU A 96 -0.98 11.80 20.68
N LYS A 97 -0.43 12.83 20.04
CA LYS A 97 -0.85 14.23 20.22
C LYS A 97 -2.20 14.53 19.54
N GLN A 98 -2.70 13.66 18.66
CA GLN A 98 -3.98 13.87 17.99
C GLN A 98 -5.16 13.59 18.93
N ARG A 99 -6.09 14.54 18.99
CA ARG A 99 -7.33 14.43 19.80
C ARG A 99 -8.27 13.30 19.34
N ARG A 100 -8.08 12.76 18.13
CA ARG A 100 -8.98 11.77 17.51
C ARG A 100 -8.64 10.30 17.83
N LEU A 101 -7.55 10.01 18.57
CA LEU A 101 -7.23 8.63 18.94
C LEU A 101 -8.19 8.10 20.01
N GLN A 102 -8.79 6.95 19.76
CA GLN A 102 -9.60 6.22 20.74
C GLN A 102 -8.71 5.64 21.85
N ALA A 103 -9.30 5.29 23.00
CA ALA A 103 -8.55 4.77 24.15
C ALA A 103 -7.75 3.50 23.80
N GLY A 104 -8.36 2.55 23.06
CA GLY A 104 -7.67 1.34 22.60
C GLY A 104 -6.50 1.64 21.65
N GLU A 105 -6.65 2.62 20.75
CA GLU A 105 -5.58 3.01 19.83
C GLU A 105 -4.38 3.62 20.57
N ARG A 106 -4.65 4.43 21.60
CA ARG A 106 -3.60 4.99 22.47
C ARG A 106 -2.89 3.88 23.24
N LEU A 107 -3.63 2.90 23.74
CA LEU A 107 -3.08 1.78 24.49
C LEU A 107 -2.06 1.00 23.66
N VAL A 108 -2.34 0.73 22.38
CA VAL A 108 -1.39 0.03 21.49
C VAL A 108 -0.04 0.77 21.42
N ILE A 109 -0.06 2.09 21.27
CA ILE A 109 1.18 2.89 21.20
C ILE A 109 1.87 2.93 22.58
N HIS A 110 1.14 3.02 23.69
CA HIS A 110 1.75 3.03 25.01
C HIS A 110 2.41 1.69 25.33
N GLU A 111 1.71 0.57 25.11
CA GLU A 111 2.27 -0.76 25.39
C GLU A 111 3.44 -1.09 24.44
N SER A 112 3.43 -0.60 23.20
CA SER A 112 4.59 -0.78 22.30
C SER A 112 5.84 -0.07 22.84
N ARG A 113 5.68 1.14 23.41
CA ARG A 113 6.76 1.88 24.08
C ARG A 113 7.25 1.16 25.33
N ASP A 114 6.35 0.60 26.13
CA ASP A 114 6.71 -0.17 27.32
C ASP A 114 7.47 -1.45 26.94
N ALA A 115 7.12 -2.05 25.81
CA ALA A 115 7.82 -3.21 25.25
C ALA A 115 9.17 -2.87 24.55
N GLY A 116 9.58 -1.60 24.56
CA GLY A 116 10.88 -1.16 24.05
C GLY A 116 10.85 -0.54 22.66
N LEU A 117 9.68 -0.32 22.04
CA LEU A 117 9.54 0.43 20.79
C LEU A 117 9.26 1.91 21.11
N LYS A 118 10.27 2.61 21.62
CA LYS A 118 10.15 3.93 22.28
C LYS A 118 9.68 5.04 21.35
N HIS A 119 10.28 5.12 20.16
CA HIS A 119 9.98 6.13 19.15
C HIS A 119 9.93 5.46 17.79
N GLY A 120 8.93 5.79 16.96
CA GLY A 120 8.78 5.16 15.67
C GLY A 120 8.26 6.06 14.57
N VAL A 121 8.59 5.66 13.34
CA VAL A 121 8.18 6.26 12.08
C VAL A 121 7.52 5.18 11.25
N SER A 122 6.39 5.50 10.64
CA SER A 122 5.75 4.62 9.67
C SER A 122 5.62 5.31 8.33
N VAL A 123 5.94 4.55 7.29
CA VAL A 123 5.96 4.97 5.90
C VAL A 123 4.85 4.20 5.17
N PRO A 124 3.78 4.88 4.74
CA PRO A 124 2.82 4.33 3.80
C PRO A 124 3.47 4.07 2.44
N LEU A 125 3.28 2.88 1.90
CA LEU A 125 3.86 2.43 0.63
C LEU A 125 2.74 1.95 -0.29
N PHE A 126 2.69 2.49 -1.50
CA PHE A 126 1.62 2.26 -2.45
C PHE A 126 2.13 1.43 -3.63
N GLY A 127 1.44 0.33 -3.91
CA GLY A 127 1.79 -0.59 -4.98
C GLY A 127 0.72 -0.68 -6.07
N PRO A 128 0.98 -1.48 -7.11
CA PRO A 128 0.03 -1.75 -8.17
C PRO A 128 -1.32 -2.25 -7.64
N SER A 129 -2.38 -2.08 -8.41
CA SER A 129 -3.73 -2.55 -8.06
C SER A 129 -4.35 -1.89 -6.82
N GLY A 130 -3.83 -0.73 -6.40
CA GLY A 130 -4.25 -0.05 -5.16
C GLY A 130 -3.83 -0.76 -3.88
N ARG A 131 -2.80 -1.61 -3.95
CA ARG A 131 -2.20 -2.26 -2.76
C ARG A 131 -1.54 -1.21 -1.88
N ILE A 132 -1.75 -1.34 -0.58
CA ILE A 132 -1.15 -0.47 0.43
C ILE A 132 -0.39 -1.37 1.39
N ALA A 133 0.90 -1.10 1.54
CA ALA A 133 1.74 -1.66 2.58
C ALA A 133 2.16 -0.54 3.54
N VAL A 134 2.61 -0.92 4.73
CA VAL A 134 3.22 0.00 5.69
C VAL A 134 4.53 -0.58 6.14
N LEU A 135 5.56 0.26 6.16
CA LEU A 135 6.85 -0.07 6.74
C LEU A 135 7.09 0.85 7.94
N SER A 136 7.29 0.24 9.09
CA SER A 136 7.51 0.92 10.35
C SER A 136 8.91 0.66 10.86
N PHE A 137 9.59 1.73 11.25
CA PHE A 137 10.88 1.71 11.94
C PHE A 137 10.68 2.22 13.36
N ALA A 138 11.34 1.60 14.32
CA ALA A 138 11.29 1.97 15.72
C ALA A 138 12.67 1.92 16.35
N SER A 139 12.86 2.79 17.34
CA SER A 139 14.06 2.85 18.16
C SER A 139 13.78 2.30 19.54
N ARG A 140 14.81 1.68 20.13
CA ARG A 140 14.81 1.21 21.52
C ARG A 140 15.26 2.28 22.51
N PHE A 141 15.81 3.38 22.02
CA PHE A 141 16.40 4.43 22.85
C PHE A 141 15.34 5.48 23.22
N ASP A 142 15.31 5.90 24.49
CA ASP A 142 14.36 6.89 24.99
C ASP A 142 14.65 8.32 24.51
N ASP A 143 15.87 8.60 24.05
CA ASP A 143 16.31 9.89 23.52
C ASP A 143 16.29 9.97 21.98
N ALA A 144 15.79 8.93 21.31
CA ALA A 144 15.67 8.92 19.85
C ALA A 144 14.72 10.00 19.35
N ASP A 145 15.16 10.80 18.38
CA ASP A 145 14.35 11.82 17.72
C ASP A 145 14.23 11.52 16.22
N PRO A 146 13.11 10.91 15.77
CA PRO A 146 12.97 10.48 14.38
C PRO A 146 12.91 11.63 13.37
N VAL A 147 12.74 12.88 13.79
CA VAL A 147 12.62 14.04 12.89
C VAL A 147 13.82 14.17 11.96
N ARG A 148 15.03 13.87 12.45
CA ARG A 148 16.26 14.03 11.68
C ARG A 148 16.43 12.93 10.63
N GLN A 149 16.02 11.70 10.95
CA GLN A 149 16.22 10.52 10.10
C GLN A 149 15.02 10.22 9.20
N ILE A 150 13.85 10.85 9.42
CA ILE A 150 12.59 10.54 8.72
C ILE A 150 12.72 10.53 7.20
N ARG A 151 13.55 11.43 6.62
CA ARG A 151 13.77 11.50 5.17
C ARG A 151 14.57 10.29 4.65
N ARG A 152 15.57 9.86 5.41
CA ARG A 152 16.41 8.71 5.04
C ARG A 152 15.65 7.40 5.24
N LEU A 153 14.95 7.25 6.37
CA LEU A 153 14.05 6.12 6.63
C LEU A 153 12.97 5.98 5.55
N HIS A 154 12.40 7.11 5.09
CA HIS A 154 11.48 7.11 3.96
C HIS A 154 12.12 6.57 2.68
N ALA A 155 13.32 7.04 2.32
CA ALA A 155 14.02 6.59 1.13
C ALA A 155 14.36 5.09 1.19
N LEU A 156 14.84 4.61 2.34
CA LEU A 156 15.11 3.19 2.58
C LEU A 156 13.82 2.35 2.41
N ALA A 157 12.71 2.81 2.99
CA ALA A 157 11.43 2.10 2.88
C ALA A 157 10.90 2.05 1.45
N CYS A 158 10.96 3.15 0.70
CA CYS A 158 10.55 3.18 -0.70
C CYS A 158 11.39 2.22 -1.54
N GLN A 159 12.71 2.25 -1.39
CA GLN A 159 13.60 1.37 -2.14
C GLN A 159 13.41 -0.10 -1.77
N PHE A 160 13.28 -0.41 -0.48
CA PHE A 160 12.97 -1.76 -0.03
C PHE A 160 11.65 -2.26 -0.64
N HIS A 161 10.61 -1.43 -0.65
CA HIS A 161 9.31 -1.81 -1.20
C HIS A 161 9.37 -2.17 -2.69
N VAL A 162 10.15 -1.41 -3.46
CA VAL A 162 10.38 -1.69 -4.89
C VAL A 162 11.10 -3.01 -5.06
N ALA A 163 12.25 -3.20 -4.40
CA ALA A 163 13.04 -4.43 -4.49
C ALA A 163 12.25 -5.68 -4.01
N PHE A 164 11.49 -5.54 -2.92
CA PHE A 164 10.59 -6.59 -2.43
C PHE A 164 9.56 -6.96 -3.49
N GLY A 165 8.90 -5.97 -4.10
CA GLY A 165 7.91 -6.20 -5.15
C GLY A 165 8.49 -6.85 -6.40
N GLU A 166 9.77 -6.65 -6.71
CA GLU A 166 10.46 -7.32 -7.82
C GLU A 166 10.79 -8.77 -7.51
N LEU A 167 11.27 -9.05 -6.29
CA LEU A 167 11.60 -10.40 -5.83
C LEU A 167 10.36 -11.28 -5.59
N SER A 168 9.26 -10.69 -5.10
CA SER A 168 8.00 -11.41 -4.82
C SER A 168 7.11 -11.57 -6.06
N ARG A 169 7.53 -11.12 -7.25
CA ARG A 169 6.76 -11.35 -8.48
C ARG A 169 6.76 -12.85 -8.82
N PRO A 170 5.59 -13.50 -8.93
CA PRO A 170 5.55 -14.89 -9.40
C PRO A 170 6.13 -14.97 -10.81
N ALA A 171 7.00 -15.96 -11.04
CA ALA A 171 7.75 -16.14 -12.29
C ALA A 171 6.87 -16.48 -13.52
N VAL A 172 5.56 -16.68 -13.37
CA VAL A 172 4.68 -17.18 -14.45
C VAL A 172 3.28 -16.53 -14.42
N ASP A 173 2.92 -15.94 -15.58
CA ASP A 173 1.59 -15.63 -16.12
C ASP A 173 0.70 -14.55 -15.46
N ASN A 174 1.21 -13.31 -15.42
CA ASN A 174 0.30 -12.16 -15.36
C ASN A 174 -0.07 -11.75 -16.80
N LYS A 175 -0.92 -12.54 -17.48
CA LYS A 175 -1.59 -12.03 -18.69
C LYS A 175 -2.33 -10.78 -18.27
N ALA A 176 -1.78 -9.62 -18.62
CA ALA A 176 -2.39 -8.34 -18.34
C ALA A 176 -3.85 -8.42 -18.78
N ILE A 177 -4.77 -8.32 -17.82
CA ILE A 177 -6.20 -8.39 -18.12
C ILE A 177 -6.51 -7.16 -18.97
N THR A 178 -6.75 -7.36 -20.26
CA THR A 178 -7.07 -6.27 -21.18
C THR A 178 -8.56 -6.22 -21.47
N LEU A 179 -9.11 -5.02 -21.35
CA LEU A 179 -10.48 -4.71 -21.76
C LEU A 179 -10.44 -4.11 -23.17
N SER A 180 -11.37 -4.53 -24.03
CA SER A 180 -11.57 -3.85 -25.32
C SER A 180 -12.01 -2.41 -25.09
N GLN A 181 -11.91 -1.57 -26.13
CA GLN A 181 -12.40 -0.19 -26.04
C GLN A 181 -13.89 -0.15 -25.65
N ARG A 182 -14.73 -0.97 -26.28
CA ARG A 182 -16.16 -1.06 -25.96
C ARG A 182 -16.44 -1.55 -24.55
N GLU A 183 -15.68 -2.53 -24.08
CA GLU A 183 -15.76 -2.99 -22.69
C GLU A 183 -15.41 -1.88 -21.69
N ARG A 184 -14.37 -1.09 -21.97
CA ARG A 184 -14.00 0.08 -21.15
C ARG A 184 -15.07 1.17 -21.16
N GLU A 185 -15.59 1.52 -22.33
CA GLU A 185 -16.66 2.52 -22.47
C GLU A 185 -17.91 2.13 -21.67
N CYS A 186 -18.38 0.89 -21.81
CA CYS A 186 -19.54 0.40 -21.05
C CYS A 186 -19.29 0.45 -19.53
N LEU A 187 -18.09 0.04 -19.11
CA LEU A 187 -17.74 -0.02 -17.69
C LEU A 187 -17.52 1.37 -17.07
N ARG A 188 -17.00 2.35 -17.84
CA ARG A 188 -16.86 3.75 -17.41
C ARG A 188 -18.22 4.37 -17.11
N TRP A 189 -19.18 4.28 -18.03
CA TRP A 189 -20.52 4.81 -17.79
C TRP A 189 -21.25 4.08 -16.66
N THR A 190 -20.98 2.78 -16.50
CA THR A 190 -21.46 2.02 -15.34
C THR A 190 -20.87 2.58 -14.04
N ALA A 191 -19.59 2.99 -14.02
CA ALA A 191 -18.96 3.60 -12.86
C ALA A 191 -19.59 4.96 -12.49
N GLU A 192 -20.12 5.69 -13.47
CA GLU A 192 -20.93 6.90 -13.25
C GLU A 192 -22.39 6.62 -12.82
N GLY A 193 -22.77 5.35 -12.63
CA GLY A 193 -24.11 4.97 -12.19
C GLY A 193 -25.16 4.95 -13.30
N LYS A 194 -24.78 4.97 -14.58
CA LYS A 194 -25.72 4.87 -15.70
C LYS A 194 -26.31 3.47 -15.82
N THR A 195 -27.60 3.38 -16.17
CA THR A 195 -28.26 2.10 -16.45
C THR A 195 -27.83 1.55 -17.81
N SER A 196 -28.01 0.24 -18.06
CA SER A 196 -27.69 -0.32 -19.38
C SER A 196 -28.46 0.35 -20.52
N TRP A 197 -29.68 0.83 -20.23
CA TRP A 197 -30.50 1.60 -21.17
C TRP A 197 -29.89 2.96 -21.48
N ASP A 198 -29.53 3.74 -20.45
CA ASP A 198 -28.85 5.04 -20.62
C ASP A 198 -27.55 4.89 -21.42
N ILE A 199 -26.74 3.86 -21.07
CA ILE A 199 -25.49 3.57 -21.78
C ILE A 199 -25.76 3.23 -23.24
N GLY A 200 -26.83 2.49 -23.53
CA GLY A 200 -27.24 2.17 -24.89
C GLY A 200 -27.55 3.42 -25.72
N ILE A 201 -28.23 4.40 -25.12
CA ILE A 201 -28.50 5.71 -25.74
C ILE A 201 -27.19 6.45 -26.00
N ILE A 202 -26.31 6.55 -24.99
CA ILE A 202 -25.05 7.29 -25.07
C ILE A 202 -24.12 6.69 -26.14
N LEU A 203 -23.97 5.36 -26.15
CA LEU A 203 -23.08 4.64 -27.06
C LEU A 203 -23.74 4.26 -28.40
N LYS A 204 -25.02 4.61 -28.60
CA LYS A 204 -25.83 4.31 -29.79
C LYS A 204 -25.85 2.81 -30.15
N ILE A 205 -26.02 1.95 -29.15
CA ILE A 205 -26.12 0.49 -29.30
C ILE A 205 -27.22 -0.07 -28.39
N SER A 206 -27.68 -1.30 -28.66
CA SER A 206 -28.78 -1.89 -27.88
C SER A 206 -28.38 -2.16 -26.43
N GLU A 207 -29.34 -2.08 -25.51
CA GLU A 207 -29.15 -2.46 -24.10
C GLU A 207 -28.61 -3.90 -23.96
N ASN A 208 -29.07 -4.82 -24.81
CA ASN A 208 -28.59 -6.20 -24.85
C ASN A 208 -27.10 -6.27 -25.19
N THR A 209 -26.62 -5.43 -26.10
CA THR A 209 -25.19 -5.32 -26.46
C THR A 209 -24.36 -4.79 -25.28
N ILE A 210 -24.88 -3.81 -24.52
CA ILE A 210 -24.23 -3.33 -23.29
C ILE A 210 -24.11 -4.46 -22.27
N ASN A 211 -25.21 -5.15 -21.98
CA ASN A 211 -25.24 -6.27 -21.04
C ASN A 211 -24.28 -7.39 -21.46
N PHE A 212 -24.11 -7.64 -22.76
CA PHE A 212 -23.13 -8.57 -23.29
C PHE A 212 -21.68 -8.13 -23.01
N HIS A 213 -21.33 -6.87 -23.23
CA HIS A 213 -20.00 -6.33 -22.91
C HIS A 213 -19.71 -6.40 -21.41
N ILE A 214 -20.66 -6.01 -20.56
CA ILE A 214 -20.50 -6.07 -19.09
C ILE A 214 -20.31 -7.52 -18.62
N LYS A 215 -21.05 -8.49 -19.18
CA LYS A 215 -20.83 -9.92 -18.88
C LYS A 215 -19.43 -10.39 -19.28
N LYS A 216 -18.91 -9.95 -20.43
CA LYS A 216 -17.52 -10.25 -20.83
C LYS A 216 -16.51 -9.67 -19.85
N VAL A 217 -16.69 -8.41 -19.45
CA VAL A 217 -15.84 -7.76 -18.44
C VAL A 217 -15.87 -8.54 -17.13
N MET A 218 -17.05 -8.86 -16.62
CA MET A 218 -17.22 -9.62 -15.38
C MET A 218 -16.51 -10.98 -15.44
N ARG A 219 -16.58 -11.68 -16.58
CA ARG A 219 -15.84 -12.93 -16.80
C ARG A 219 -14.33 -12.71 -16.81
N LYS A 220 -13.83 -11.69 -17.52
CA LYS A 220 -12.41 -11.34 -17.57
C LYS A 220 -11.86 -10.98 -16.19
N LEU A 221 -12.66 -10.30 -15.37
CA LEU A 221 -12.30 -9.88 -14.02
C LEU A 221 -12.67 -10.90 -12.94
N GLN A 222 -13.26 -12.04 -13.30
CA GLN A 222 -13.72 -13.08 -12.37
C GLN A 222 -14.61 -12.51 -11.24
N THR A 223 -15.62 -11.72 -11.62
CA THR A 223 -16.57 -11.10 -10.69
C THR A 223 -18.00 -11.50 -11.01
N THR A 224 -18.84 -11.62 -9.99
CA THR A 224 -20.27 -11.97 -10.14
C THR A 224 -21.21 -10.76 -10.10
N SER A 225 -20.70 -9.58 -9.73
CA SER A 225 -21.46 -8.33 -9.66
C SER A 225 -20.84 -7.26 -10.54
N ARG A 226 -21.69 -6.51 -11.24
CA ARG A 226 -21.31 -5.35 -12.08
C ARG A 226 -20.55 -4.30 -11.26
N THR A 227 -21.04 -3.99 -10.06
CA THR A 227 -20.41 -3.02 -9.14
C THR A 227 -19.03 -3.51 -8.71
N VAL A 228 -18.90 -4.80 -8.39
CA VAL A 228 -17.60 -5.40 -8.04
C VAL A 228 -16.65 -5.38 -9.24
N ALA A 229 -17.15 -5.61 -10.46
CA ALA A 229 -16.37 -5.48 -11.70
C ALA A 229 -15.82 -4.07 -11.90
N VAL A 230 -16.65 -3.05 -11.67
CA VAL A 230 -16.22 -1.63 -11.70
C VAL A 230 -15.10 -1.38 -10.68
N VAL A 231 -15.32 -1.75 -9.42
CA VAL A 231 -14.31 -1.54 -8.34
C VAL A 231 -13.00 -2.25 -8.69
N LYS A 232 -13.05 -3.49 -9.17
CA LYS A 232 -11.86 -4.26 -9.55
C LYS A 232 -11.16 -3.65 -10.76
N ALA A 233 -11.90 -3.17 -11.75
CA ALA A 233 -11.34 -2.53 -12.93
C ALA A 233 -10.67 -1.19 -12.61
N ILE A 234 -11.24 -0.39 -11.70
CA ILE A 234 -10.62 0.85 -11.19
C ILE A 234 -9.33 0.52 -10.45
N LYS A 235 -9.38 -0.45 -9.51
CA LYS A 235 -8.18 -0.89 -8.77
C LYS A 235 -7.06 -1.30 -9.71
N LEU A 236 -7.36 -2.07 -10.74
CA LEU A 236 -6.40 -2.54 -11.74
C LEU A 236 -5.97 -1.46 -12.76
N GLY A 237 -6.49 -0.23 -12.69
CA GLY A 237 -6.18 0.84 -13.64
C GLY A 237 -6.74 0.60 -15.06
N LEU A 238 -7.74 -0.27 -15.21
CA LEU A 238 -8.35 -0.61 -16.51
C LEU A 238 -9.36 0.44 -16.99
N ILE A 239 -9.93 1.18 -16.03
CA ILE A 239 -10.79 2.34 -16.26
C ILE A 239 -10.47 3.42 -15.24
N GLU A 240 -10.69 4.68 -15.63
CA GLU A 240 -10.67 5.84 -14.75
C GLU A 240 -12.12 6.26 -14.43
N ILE A 241 -12.32 6.94 -13.30
CA ILE A 241 -13.61 7.56 -12.97
C ILE A 241 -13.67 8.92 -13.67
N PRO A 242 -14.59 9.14 -14.63
CA PRO A 242 -14.72 10.44 -15.29
C PRO A 242 -15.15 11.52 -14.28
N GLY A 243 -14.53 12.71 -14.36
CA GLY A 243 -14.76 13.84 -13.43
C GLY A 243 -13.68 14.04 -12.35
N LEU A 244 -12.73 13.10 -12.21
CA LEU A 244 -11.48 13.31 -11.45
C LEU A 244 -10.32 13.76 -12.35
N SER A 245 -10.40 13.45 -13.64
CA SER A 245 -9.55 13.97 -14.71
C SER A 245 -10.38 14.93 -15.56
N ASP A 246 -10.61 16.15 -15.07
CA ASP A 246 -11.07 17.21 -15.94
C ASP A 246 -9.92 17.51 -16.92
N SER A 247 -10.01 16.98 -18.13
CA SER A 247 -8.98 17.09 -19.17
C SER A 247 -9.05 18.47 -19.85
N SER A 248 -9.08 19.53 -19.05
CA SER A 248 -8.55 20.83 -19.46
C SER A 248 -7.09 20.87 -18.98
N LEU A 249 -6.23 20.07 -19.62
CA LEU A 249 -4.79 20.30 -19.48
C LEU A 249 -4.54 21.74 -19.93
N PRO A 250 -3.94 22.62 -19.10
CA PRO A 250 -3.53 23.92 -19.59
C PRO A 250 -2.55 23.69 -20.74
N GLU A 251 -2.80 24.30 -21.88
CA GLU A 251 -1.81 24.41 -22.95
C GLU A 251 -0.57 25.05 -22.31
N TRP A 252 0.51 24.30 -22.22
CA TRP A 252 1.81 24.85 -21.86
C TRP A 252 2.23 25.78 -23.00
N THR A 253 1.84 27.05 -22.95
CA THR A 253 2.38 28.06 -23.85
C THR A 253 3.83 28.28 -23.44
N GLU A 254 4.76 27.80 -24.27
CA GLU A 254 6.15 28.24 -24.21
C GLU A 254 6.16 29.76 -24.33
N ALA A 255 6.54 30.43 -23.24
CA ALA A 255 6.92 31.83 -23.31
C ALA A 255 8.19 31.88 -24.17
N ALA A 256 8.04 32.43 -25.38
CA ALA A 256 9.17 32.78 -26.22
C ALA A 256 9.94 33.93 -25.55
N ASP A 257 11.15 33.61 -25.08
CA ASP A 257 12.22 34.60 -24.83
C ASP A 257 13.21 34.55 -25.99
#